data_AF-A0A8T4T4Q2-F1
#
_entry.id   AF-A0A8T4T4Q2-F1
#
_cell.length_a   1.000
_cell.length_b   1.000
_cell.length_c   1.000
_cell.angle_alpha   90.00
_cell.angle_beta   90.00
_cell.angle_gamma   90.00
#
_symmetry.space_group_name_H-M   'P 1'
#
loop_
_entity.id
_entity.type
_entity.pdbx_description
1 polymer ?
#
loop_
_entity_poly.entity_id
_entity_poly.type
_entity_poly.pdbx_seq_one_letter_code
_entity_poly.pdbx_strand_id
1 'polypeptide(L)' 'MKKKIQRCPKCKSANTLMYYAAALTGAYRCKKCGYLGPIVLEEDVEI' A
#
# COMPACT_ATOMS: atom_id res chain seq x y z
N MET A 1 -7.91 -12.88 -15.32
CA MET A 1 -6.56 -12.77 -14.70
C MET A 1 -6.71 -12.07 -13.35
N LYS A 2 -6.14 -12.55 -12.25
CA LYS A 2 -6.29 -11.89 -10.93
C LYS A 2 -5.29 -10.74 -10.79
N LYS A 3 -5.76 -9.52 -10.56
CA LYS A 3 -4.89 -8.34 -10.38
C LYS A 3 -4.91 -7.95 -8.90
N LYS A 4 -3.75 -8.00 -8.25
CA LYS A 4 -3.59 -7.54 -6.87
C LYS A 4 -3.48 -6.04 -6.82
N ILE A 5 -4.35 -5.38 -6.07
CA ILE A 5 -4.31 -3.93 -5.83
C ILE A 5 -3.90 -3.71 -4.37
N GLN A 6 -2.85 -2.91 -4.17
CA GLN A 6 -2.46 -2.46 -2.83
C GLN A 6 -3.16 -1.13 -2.50
N ARG A 7 -3.90 -1.11 -1.38
CA ARG A 7 -4.58 0.07 -0.82
C ARG A 7 -3.99 0.49 0.50
N CYS A 8 -3.96 1.80 0.71
CA CYS A 8 -3.62 2.37 2.02
C CYS A 8 -4.71 2.05 3.05
N PRO A 9 -4.37 1.51 4.24
CA PRO A 9 -5.37 1.19 5.26
C PRO A 9 -6.05 2.43 5.86
N LYS A 10 -5.40 3.60 5.83
CA LYS A 10 -5.93 4.84 6.42
C LYS A 10 -6.89 5.59 5.51
N CYS A 11 -6.55 5.75 4.23
CA CYS A 11 -7.35 6.55 3.27
C CYS A 11 -7.95 5.72 2.13
N LYS A 12 -7.80 4.39 2.15
CA LYS A 12 -8.30 3.45 1.14
C LYS A 12 -7.85 3.77 -0.30
N SER A 13 -6.81 4.59 -0.46
CA SER A 13 -6.32 4.96 -1.78
C SER A 13 -5.49 3.83 -2.38
N ALA A 14 -5.90 3.35 -3.54
CA ALA A 14 -5.17 2.35 -4.33
C ALA A 14 -3.91 2.92 -4.97
N ASN A 15 -2.85 2.12 -5.08
CA ASN A 15 -1.62 2.46 -5.80
C ASN A 15 -0.89 3.74 -5.33
N THR A 16 -1.12 4.16 -4.08
CA THR A 16 -0.47 5.36 -3.50
C THR A 16 0.58 5.03 -2.44
N LEU A 17 0.77 3.75 -2.14
CA LEU A 17 1.76 3.24 -1.20
C LEU A 17 3.10 3.12 -1.91
N MET A 18 4.15 3.68 -1.31
CA MET A 18 5.53 3.50 -1.72
C MET A 18 6.31 2.78 -0.63
N TYR A 19 7.29 1.98 -1.01
CA TYR A 19 8.27 1.49 -0.05
C TYR A 19 9.02 2.66 0.59
N TYR A 20 9.09 2.64 1.91
CA TYR A 20 9.78 3.61 2.74
C TYR A 20 10.82 2.90 3.60
N ALA A 21 11.91 3.61 3.93
CA ALA A 21 13.05 3.09 4.69
C ALA A 21 13.92 2.04 3.98
N ALA A 22 14.21 2.24 2.69
CA ALA A 22 15.34 1.60 1.98
C ALA A 22 15.53 0.09 2.25
N ALA A 23 14.44 -0.68 2.28
CA ALA A 23 14.40 -2.12 2.56
C ALA A 23 14.76 -2.59 3.99
N LEU A 24 15.08 -1.70 4.94
CA LEU A 24 15.45 -2.10 6.30
C LEU A 24 14.26 -2.45 7.19
N THR A 25 13.14 -1.73 7.09
CA THR A 25 11.99 -1.91 8.01
C THR A 25 10.71 -2.39 7.33
N GLY A 26 10.74 -2.64 6.01
CA GLY A 26 9.56 -3.14 5.28
C GLY A 26 8.34 -2.21 5.34
N ALA A 27 8.53 -0.92 5.64
CA ALA A 27 7.43 0.01 5.84
C ALA A 27 6.95 0.62 4.51
N TYR A 28 5.66 0.85 4.38
CA TYR A 28 5.06 1.57 3.27
C TYR A 28 4.64 2.96 3.71
N ARG A 29 4.93 3.96 2.88
CA ARG A 29 4.44 5.33 3.01
C ARG A 29 3.38 5.63 1.96
N CYS A 30 2.19 6.05 2.38
CA CYS A 30 1.15 6.55 1.50
C CYS A 30 1.43 8.01 1.12
N LYS A 31 1.49 8.31 -0.18
CA LYS A 31 1.64 9.69 -0.68
C LYS A 31 0.44 10.59 -0.40
N LYS A 32 -0.76 10.03 -0.23
CA LYS A 32 -2.00 10.82 -0.09
C LYS A 32 -2.26 11.29 1.34
N CYS A 33 -2.18 10.39 2.31
CA CYS A 33 -2.54 10.68 3.70
C CYS A 33 -1.36 10.66 4.67
N GLY A 34 -0.15 10.36 4.18
CA GLY A 34 1.05 10.26 5.00
C GLY A 34 1.12 9.02 5.90
N TYR A 35 0.22 8.05 5.75
CA TYR A 35 0.30 6.77 6.46
C TYR A 35 1.70 6.16 6.28
N LEU A 36 2.34 5.76 7.38
CA LEU A 36 3.64 5.10 7.40
C LEU A 36 3.53 3.84 8.26
N GLY A 37 3.70 2.67 7.66
CA GLY A 37 3.65 1.42 8.39
C GLY A 37 3.81 0.20 7.48
N PRO A 38 4.10 -0.98 8.03
CA PRO A 38 4.33 -2.19 7.25
C PRO A 38 3.04 -2.81 6.70
N ILE A 39 1.88 -2.42 7.22
CA ILE A 39 0.58 -3.02 6.87
C ILE A 39 0.01 -2.32 5.64
N VAL A 40 -0.39 -3.11 4.64
CA VAL A 40 -1.08 -2.67 3.43
C VAL A 40 -2.30 -3.56 3.19
N LEU A 41 -3.35 -3.01 2.59
CA LEU A 41 -4.52 -3.81 2.21
C LEU A 41 -4.30 -4.35 0.79
N GLU A 42 -4.30 -5.66 0.63
CA GLU A 42 -4.26 -6.31 -0.68
C GLU A 42 -5.67 -6.77 -1.05
N GLU A 43 -6.14 -6.36 -2.22
CA GLU A 43 -7.40 -6.83 -2.78
C GLU A 43 -7.15 -7.56 -4.10
N ASP A 44 -7.67 -8.77 -4.22
CA ASP A 44 -7.71 -9.53 -5.47
C ASP A 44 -8.91 -9.06 -6.29
N VAL A 45 -8.65 -8.39 -7.41
CA VAL A 45 -9.69 -8.01 -8.38
C VAL A 45 -9.70 -9.03 -9.50
N GLU A 46 -10.84 -9.71 -9.66
CA GLU A 46 -11.12 -10.59 -10.80
C GLU A 46 -11.63 -9.72 -11.97
N ILE A 47 -10.91 -9.79 -13.09
CA ILE A 47 -11.26 -9.17 -14.39
C ILE A 47 -11.60 -10.30 -15.35
#